data_AF-A0A1E7YRX6-F1
#
_entry.id   AF-A0A1E7YRX6-F1
#
_cell.length_a   1.000
_cell.length_b   1.000
_cell.length_c   1.000
_cell.angle_alpha   90.00
_cell.angle_beta   90.00
_cell.angle_gamma   90.00
#
_symmetry.space_group_name_H-M   'P 1'
#
loop_
_entity.id
_entity.type
_entity.pdbx_description
1 polymer ?
#
loop_
_entity_poly.entity_id
_entity_poly.type
_entity_poly.pdbx_seq_one_letter_code
_entity_poly.pdbx_strand_id
1 'polypeptide(L)'
;MKIVYTLVVIGAIGLIALLLWSERPQILSSAETGQVGWYRSHPQALANENVKCWRLLRAASFADVDRVMAEHPRCQEVYHALYGKDSATDDNDEPDQQDPESDADD
;
A
#
# COMPACT_ATOMS: atom_id res chain seq x y z
N MET A 1 10.02 -32.13 32.18
CA MET A 1 10.95 -31.63 31.15
C MET A 1 10.27 -31.14 29.87
N LYS A 2 9.26 -31.85 29.31
CA LYS A 2 8.52 -31.42 28.09
C LYS A 2 7.71 -30.11 28.26
N ILE A 3 7.08 -29.92 29.42
CA ILE A 3 6.24 -28.74 29.71
C ILE A 3 7.06 -27.43 29.79
N VAL A 4 8.32 -27.53 30.22
CA VAL A 4 9.22 -26.37 30.27
C VAL A 4 9.57 -25.93 28.85
N TYR A 5 9.80 -26.88 27.95
CA TYR A 5 10.09 -26.60 26.54
C TYR A 5 8.91 -25.91 25.84
N THR A 6 7.68 -26.36 26.11
CA THR A 6 6.48 -25.74 25.53
C THR A 6 6.29 -24.29 25.98
N LEU A 7 6.57 -23.98 27.25
CA LEU A 7 6.46 -22.60 27.76
C LEU A 7 7.54 -21.69 27.17
N VAL A 8 8.76 -22.19 26.99
CA VAL A 8 9.86 -21.43 26.35
C VAL A 8 9.53 -21.12 24.89
N VAL A 9 8.97 -22.10 24.16
CA VAL A 9 8.57 -21.91 22.75
C VAL A 9 7.44 -20.89 22.62
N ILE A 10 6.41 -20.97 23.47
CA ILE A 10 5.30 -20.01 23.45
C ILE A 10 5.80 -18.59 23.81
N GLY A 11 6.69 -18.48 24.81
CA GLY A 11 7.30 -17.21 25.18
C GLY A 11 8.13 -16.60 24.05
N ALA A 12 8.92 -17.42 23.35
CA ALA A 12 9.72 -16.97 22.20
C ALA A 12 8.84 -16.50 21.04
N ILE A 13 7.78 -17.24 20.71
CA ILE A 13 6.83 -16.85 19.66
C ILE A 13 6.12 -15.54 20.02
N GLY A 14 5.69 -15.39 21.29
CA GLY A 14 5.09 -14.15 21.77
C GLY A 14 6.03 -12.95 21.65
N LEU A 15 7.30 -13.13 22.02
CA LEU A 15 8.34 -12.10 21.89
C LEU A 15 8.59 -11.73 20.42
N ILE A 16 8.66 -12.71 19.53
CA ILE A 16 8.84 -12.48 18.08
C ILE A 16 7.64 -11.72 17.51
N ALA A 17 6.41 -12.10 17.88
CA ALA A 17 5.21 -11.37 17.47
C ALA A 17 5.21 -9.93 17.99
N LEU A 18 5.65 -9.71 19.24
CA LEU A 18 5.77 -8.37 19.83
C LEU A 18 6.85 -7.52 19.13
N LEU A 19 7.98 -8.13 18.76
CA LEU A 19 9.04 -7.48 18.00
C LEU A 19 8.57 -7.12 16.59
N LEU A 20 7.92 -8.04 15.87
CA LEU A 20 7.32 -7.80 14.56
C LEU A 20 6.21 -6.74 14.61
N TRP A 21 5.48 -6.65 15.73
CA TRP A 21 4.50 -5.58 15.94
C TRP A 21 5.18 -4.24 16.25
N SER A 22 6.29 -4.25 16.99
CA SER A 22 7.05 -3.04 17.33
C SER A 22 7.80 -2.43 16.14
N GLU A 23 8.13 -3.25 15.14
CA GLU A 23 8.65 -2.81 13.84
C GLU A 23 7.55 -2.39 12.86
N ARG A 24 6.28 -2.30 13.29
CA ARG A 24 5.32 -1.55 12.50
C ARG A 24 5.89 -0.13 12.36
N PRO A 25 6.29 0.30 11.16
CA PRO A 25 6.73 1.67 10.96
C PRO A 25 5.61 2.52 11.53
N GLN A 26 5.97 3.40 12.46
CA GLN A 26 5.05 4.38 12.99
C GLN A 26 4.38 4.99 11.77
N ILE A 27 3.11 4.64 11.55
CA ILE A 27 2.17 5.42 10.76
C ILE A 27 1.90 6.67 11.60
N LEU A 28 2.97 7.39 11.98
CA LEU A 28 2.98 8.83 11.98
C LEU A 28 2.44 9.13 10.60
N SER A 29 1.12 9.34 10.56
CA SER A 29 0.44 10.19 9.61
C SER A 29 1.49 10.90 8.77
N SER A 30 1.91 10.27 7.66
CA SER A 30 2.53 10.99 6.57
C SER A 30 1.42 11.95 6.26
N ALA A 31 1.51 13.17 6.81
CA ALA A 31 0.60 14.24 6.49
C ALA A 31 0.47 14.13 5.00
N GLU A 32 -0.71 13.74 4.50
CA GLU A 32 -0.95 13.54 3.08
C GLU A 32 -0.39 14.80 2.47
N THR A 33 0.80 14.69 1.85
CA THR A 33 1.62 15.87 1.58
C THR A 33 0.69 16.75 0.78
N GLY A 34 0.44 18.01 1.17
CA GLY A 34 -0.70 18.76 0.62
C GLY A 34 -0.79 18.74 -0.92
N GLN A 35 0.34 18.44 -1.58
CA GLN A 35 0.46 18.05 -2.98
C GLN A 35 -0.30 16.78 -3.43
N VAL A 36 -0.29 15.66 -2.71
CA VAL A 36 -1.05 14.44 -3.09
C VAL A 36 -2.56 14.73 -3.13
N GLY A 37 -3.09 15.40 -2.11
CA GLY A 37 -4.50 15.84 -2.10
C GLY A 37 -4.80 16.88 -3.19
N TRP A 38 -3.84 17.77 -3.49
CA TRP A 38 -3.96 18.72 -4.61
C TRP A 38 -4.00 18.00 -5.97
N TYR A 39 -3.16 17.00 -6.19
CA TYR A 39 -3.15 16.21 -7.43
C TYR A 39 -4.45 15.43 -7.63
N ARG A 40 -5.05 14.91 -6.55
CA ARG A 40 -6.36 14.24 -6.60
C ARG A 40 -7.48 15.17 -7.07
N SER A 41 -7.43 16.45 -6.70
CA SER A 41 -8.38 17.47 -7.16
C SER A 41 -8.03 18.07 -8.53
N HIS A 42 -6.84 17.81 -9.07
CA HIS A 42 -6.35 18.37 -10.33
C HIS A 42 -5.79 17.27 -11.27
N PRO A 43 -6.66 16.44 -11.89
CA PRO A 43 -6.24 15.30 -12.68
C PRO A 43 -5.41 15.68 -13.92
N GLN A 44 -5.65 16.86 -14.50
CA GLN A 44 -4.87 17.35 -15.65
C GLN A 44 -3.42 17.70 -15.24
N ALA A 45 -3.24 18.29 -14.06
CA ALA A 45 -1.92 18.60 -13.54
C ALA A 45 -1.17 17.32 -13.15
N LEU A 46 -1.87 16.34 -12.57
CA LEU A 46 -1.34 15.01 -12.27
C LEU A 46 -0.87 14.30 -13.54
N ALA A 47 -1.68 14.29 -14.61
CA ALA A 47 -1.31 13.66 -15.88
C ALA A 47 -0.06 14.30 -16.51
N ASN A 48 0.04 15.64 -16.47
CA ASN A 48 1.19 16.36 -17.01
C ASN A 48 2.48 16.04 -16.24
N GLU A 49 2.43 16.00 -14.91
CA GLU A 49 3.58 15.63 -14.08
C GLU A 49 3.93 14.14 -14.21
N ASN A 50 2.94 13.26 -14.34
CA ASN A 50 3.16 11.84 -14.60
C ASN A 50 3.92 11.60 -15.91
N VAL A 51 3.58 12.31 -16.99
CA VAL A 51 4.32 12.20 -18.27
C VAL A 51 5.78 12.62 -18.12
N LYS A 52 6.07 13.66 -17.32
CA LYS A 52 7.45 14.09 -17.04
C LYS A 52 8.21 13.02 -16.25
N CYS A 53 7.59 12.46 -15.21
CA CYS A 53 8.17 11.40 -14.39
C CYS A 53 8.41 10.11 -15.19
N TRP A 54 7.48 9.73 -16.08
CA TRP A 54 7.66 8.61 -16.99
C TRP A 54 8.85 8.79 -17.92
N ARG A 55 9.14 10.01 -18.38
CA ARG A 55 10.30 10.27 -19.24
C ARG A 55 11.62 10.08 -18.48
N LEU A 56 11.66 10.49 -17.22
CA LEU A 56 12.82 10.29 -16.34
C LEU A 56 13.04 8.79 -16.06
N LEU A 57 11.97 8.07 -15.71
CA LEU A 57 12.02 6.62 -15.48
C LEU A 57 12.41 5.84 -16.73
N ARG A 58 11.93 6.25 -17.91
CA ARG A 58 12.27 5.61 -19.20
C ARG A 58 13.74 5.82 -19.59
N ALA A 59 14.34 6.92 -19.17
CA ALA A 59 15.76 7.19 -19.38
C ALA A 59 16.66 6.44 -18.37
N ALA A 60 16.08 5.94 -17.28
CA ALA A 60 16.76 5.19 -16.24
C ALA A 60 16.80 3.69 -16.55
N SER A 61 17.81 3.00 -16.03
CA SER A 61 17.79 1.53 -15.99
C SER A 61 16.88 1.07 -14.84
N PHE A 62 16.36 -0.17 -14.92
CA PHE A 62 15.54 -0.74 -13.85
C PHE A 62 16.23 -0.72 -12.47
N ALA A 63 17.56 -0.83 -12.44
CA ALA A 63 18.35 -0.78 -11.20
C ALA A 63 18.49 0.65 -10.63
N ASP A 64 18.25 1.68 -11.44
CA ASP A 64 18.37 3.09 -11.05
C ASP A 64 17.02 3.73 -10.71
N VAL A 65 15.90 2.99 -10.79
CA VAL A 65 14.56 3.53 -10.51
C VAL A 65 14.47 4.13 -9.11
N ASP A 66 14.97 3.43 -8.09
CA ASP A 66 14.97 3.93 -6.72
C ASP A 66 15.84 5.18 -6.56
N ARG A 67 16.96 5.26 -7.28
CA ARG A 67 17.81 6.46 -7.30
C ARG A 67 17.07 7.65 -7.92
N VAL A 68 16.41 7.43 -9.06
CA VAL A 68 15.64 8.48 -9.76
C VAL A 68 14.46 8.94 -8.92
N MET A 69 13.78 8.03 -8.21
CA MET A 69 12.68 8.39 -7.31
C MET A 69 13.18 9.19 -6.09
N ALA A 70 14.36 8.84 -5.55
CA ALA A 70 14.99 9.61 -4.47
C ALA A 70 15.47 11.00 -4.92
N GLU A 71 15.97 11.14 -6.15
CA GLU A 71 16.39 12.42 -6.74
C GLU A 71 15.20 13.30 -7.16
N HIS A 72 14.03 12.71 -7.41
CA HIS A 72 12.83 13.40 -7.86
C HIS A 72 11.62 13.10 -6.95
N PRO A 73 11.55 13.70 -5.74
CA PRO A 73 10.48 13.44 -4.76
C PRO A 73 9.07 13.75 -5.28
N ARG A 74 8.93 14.68 -6.25
CA ARG A 74 7.65 14.94 -6.92
C ARG A 74 7.12 13.74 -7.71
N CYS A 75 8.00 12.91 -8.26
CA CYS A 75 7.58 11.70 -8.96
C CYS A 75 7.07 10.63 -7.99
N GLN A 76 7.62 10.60 -6.79
CA GLN A 76 7.10 9.79 -5.69
C GLN A 76 5.69 10.27 -5.26
N GLU A 77 5.47 11.57 -5.11
CA GLU A 77 4.15 12.13 -4.79
C GLU A 77 3.12 11.84 -5.88
N VAL A 78 3.48 11.97 -7.16
CA VAL A 78 2.62 11.62 -8.30
C VAL A 78 2.29 10.13 -8.32
N TYR A 79 3.27 9.27 -8.03
CA TYR A 79 3.06 7.83 -7.90
C TYR A 79 2.08 7.51 -6.76
N HIS A 80 2.26 8.13 -5.58
CA HIS A 80 1.32 7.97 -4.46
C HIS A 80 -0.07 8.57 -4.75
N ALA A 81 -0.16 9.64 -5.54
CA ALA A 81 -1.45 10.18 -5.96
C ALA A 81 -2.20 9.24 -6.93
N LEU A 82 -1.47 8.50 -7.76
CA LEU A 82 -2.02 7.55 -8.73
C LEU A 82 -2.39 6.20 -8.10
N TYR A 83 -1.52 5.65 -7.25
CA TYR A 83 -1.63 4.27 -6.74
C TYR A 83 -1.88 4.19 -5.22
N GLY A 84 -1.74 5.28 -4.48
CA GLY A 84 -1.93 5.30 -3.02
C GLY A 84 -3.38 5.17 -2.56
N LYS A 85 -4.32 4.88 -3.46
CA LYS A 85 -5.71 4.53 -3.12
C LYS A 85 -5.90 3.01 -2.99
N ASP A 86 -4.98 2.22 -3.52
CA ASP A 86 -5.11 0.77 -3.62
C ASP A 86 -4.69 0.05 -2.33
N SER A 87 -4.03 0.74 -1.39
CA SER A 87 -3.69 0.20 -0.06
C SER A 87 -4.70 0.57 1.04
N ALA A 88 -5.82 1.19 0.68
CA ALA A 88 -6.90 1.55 1.61
C ALA A 88 -8.28 1.06 1.10
N THR A 89 -8.29 0.05 0.23
CA THR A 89 -9.49 -0.68 -0.16
C THR A 89 -9.19 -2.16 -0.03
N ASP A 90 -9.10 -2.62 1.21
CA ASP A 90 -9.24 -4.03 1.57
C ASP A 90 -9.98 -4.03 2.90
N ASP A 91 -11.31 -3.94 2.80
CA ASP A 91 -12.28 -4.51 3.73
C ASP A 91 -13.68 -4.13 3.20
N ASN A 92 -14.43 -5.17 2.79
CA ASN A 92 -15.78 -5.18 2.18
C ASN A 92 -15.85 -5.28 0.63
N ASP A 93 -15.08 -6.21 0.05
CA ASP A 93 -15.66 -7.09 -0.98
C ASP A 93 -16.46 -8.18 -0.23
N GLU A 94 -17.74 -7.89 0.08
CA GLU A 94 -18.69 -8.94 0.38
C GLU A 94 -19.18 -9.46 -0.99
N PRO A 95 -18.86 -10.69 -1.40
CA PRO A 95 -19.48 -11.25 -2.58
C PRO A 95 -20.94 -11.47 -2.24
N ASP A 96 -21.82 -10.63 -2.82
CA ASP A 96 -23.26 -10.88 -2.90
C ASP A 96 -23.45 -12.32 -3.40
N GLN A 97 -23.77 -13.22 -2.48
CA GLN A 97 -24.33 -14.52 -2.79
C GLN A 97 -25.68 -14.26 -3.44
N GLN A 98 -25.69 -14.21 -4.77
CA GLN A 98 -26.92 -14.41 -5.53
C GLN A 98 -27.39 -15.83 -5.23
N ASP A 99 -28.32 -15.94 -4.29
CA ASP A 99 -29.17 -17.11 -4.12
C ASP A 99 -29.78 -17.45 -5.50
N PRO A 100 -29.66 -18.69 -5.99
CA PRO A 100 -30.41 -19.10 -7.16
C PRO A 100 -31.88 -19.26 -6.74
N GLU A 101 -32.67 -18.21 -6.95
CA GLU A 101 -34.12 -18.26 -6.91
C GLU A 101 -34.57 -19.38 -7.87
N SER A 102 -34.94 -20.49 -7.26
CA SER A 102 -35.36 -21.72 -7.88
C SER A 102 -36.88 -21.66 -8.02
N ASP A 103 -37.37 -20.95 -9.03
CA ASP A 103 -38.78 -21.04 -9.41
C ASP A 103 -38.92 -22.04 -10.56
N ALA A 104 -39.09 -23.30 -10.14
CA ALA A 104 -39.89 -24.26 -10.86
C ALA A 104 -41.35 -24.16 -10.38
N ASP A 105 -42.28 -24.50 -11.28
CA ASP A 105 -43.73 -24.68 -11.12
C ASP A 105 -44.65 -23.47 -11.43
N ASP A 106 -45.05 -23.33 -12.71
CA ASP A 106 -46.42 -23.68 -13.20
C ASP A 106 -46.44 -23.82 -14.74
#